data_AF-A0A511DQ32-F1
#
_entry.id   AF-A0A511DQ32-F1
#
_cell.length_a   1.000
_cell.length_b   1.000
_cell.length_c   1.000
_cell.angle_alpha   90.00
_cell.angle_beta   90.00
_cell.angle_gamma   90.00
#
_symmetry.space_group_name_H-M   'P 1'
#
loop_
_entity.id
_entity.type
_entity.pdbx_description
1 polymer ?
#
loop_
_entity_poly.entity_id
_entity_poly.type
_entity_poly.pdbx_seq_one_letter_code
_entity_poly.pdbx_strand_id
1 'polypeptide(L)'
;MSDPLDALHEPVRPVDPDPAFAARLRARLEREVLAAPRRHQEDAVTSTVSKRVAEALHSITPYLAVPDAAAALDFYVDAFGAVRRGDPIVMPDGRIGHAEVAIGDSVLMLAEQFPEMGIVAPREGESPASMRLEVPDPDAVVDRAVELGARLERPVSDSPYGRGGVVVDPAGHRWMVSREAAAGRPLQVGDVGYASLWRRDVGAAERFYGAVLGWSIDAVHSGRGRRITGGGQHLGMYGEQDATTMCCYAVGDVDATVALVRAAGGTAEGPTDEPFGRTASCVDDQGIPFAVFAPQPGSTRPDTTATGALTYLTIEVPDAGRARAFYGTVLGWGFRPGRVPEGWHAVSGSGDDTSPATGLLGGADAASVVPMFVVDDVAAAVAAVRDAGGTADDPADAGYGVSARCTDDQGAAFWVVRY
;
A
#
# COMPACT_ATOMS: atom_id res chain seq x y z
N MET A 1 61.56 -23.64 13.47
CA MET A 1 60.27 -23.06 13.85
C MET A 1 59.22 -23.93 13.21
N SER A 2 58.45 -24.65 14.03
CA SER A 2 57.31 -25.47 13.60
C SER A 2 56.22 -24.56 13.03
N ASP A 3 55.49 -25.07 12.04
CA ASP A 3 54.42 -24.36 11.36
C ASP A 3 53.25 -24.13 12.35
N PRO A 4 52.75 -22.90 12.54
CA PRO A 4 51.63 -22.61 13.42
C PRO A 4 50.33 -23.35 13.05
N LEU A 5 50.24 -23.95 11.86
CA LEU A 5 49.08 -24.72 11.41
C LEU A 5 49.12 -26.20 11.81
N ASP A 6 50.26 -26.72 12.30
CA ASP A 6 50.38 -28.11 12.76
C ASP A 6 49.42 -28.43 13.93
N ALA A 7 49.00 -27.42 14.70
CA ALA A 7 48.07 -27.57 15.82
C ALA A 7 46.63 -27.96 15.40
N LEU A 8 46.26 -27.77 14.13
CA LEU A 8 44.93 -28.12 13.62
C LEU A 8 44.79 -29.61 13.24
N HIS A 9 45.90 -30.35 13.23
CA HIS A 9 45.92 -31.77 12.91
C HIS A 9 45.81 -32.68 14.15
N GLU A 10 45.83 -32.13 15.37
CA GLU A 10 45.60 -32.91 16.58
C GLU A 10 44.11 -33.18 16.82
N PRO A 11 43.71 -34.42 17.16
CA PRO A 11 42.31 -34.74 17.41
C PRO A 11 41.80 -34.04 18.67
N VAL A 12 40.81 -33.15 18.49
CA VAL A 12 40.11 -32.45 19.56
C VAL A 12 39.37 -33.46 20.45
N ARG A 13 39.83 -33.64 21.69
CA ARG A 13 39.08 -34.36 22.72
C ARG A 13 38.05 -33.42 23.35
N PRO A 14 36.75 -33.72 23.30
CA PRO A 14 35.74 -32.93 23.99
C PRO A 14 36.08 -32.87 25.48
N VAL A 15 36.22 -31.66 26.01
CA VAL A 15 36.35 -31.43 27.44
C VAL A 15 34.97 -31.10 27.96
N ASP A 16 34.51 -31.82 28.99
CA ASP A 16 33.24 -31.49 29.63
C ASP A 16 33.27 -30.06 30.17
N PRO A 17 32.18 -29.29 29.98
CA PRO A 17 32.14 -27.91 30.42
C PRO A 17 32.33 -27.83 31.93
N ASP A 18 33.03 -26.79 32.38
CA ASP A 18 33.19 -26.48 33.81
C ASP A 18 31.82 -26.55 34.51
N PRO A 19 31.64 -27.44 35.51
CA PRO A 19 30.38 -27.60 36.23
C PRO A 19 29.87 -26.29 36.83
N ALA A 20 30.76 -25.38 37.22
CA ALA A 20 30.40 -24.08 37.75
C ALA A 20 29.82 -23.15 36.66
N PHE A 21 30.35 -23.21 35.44
CA PHE A 21 29.79 -22.51 34.30
C PHE A 21 28.42 -23.08 33.91
N ALA A 22 28.30 -24.39 33.83
CA ALA A 22 27.04 -25.07 33.52
C ALA A 22 25.93 -24.74 34.53
N ALA A 23 26.27 -24.68 35.84
CA ALA A 23 25.34 -24.30 36.89
C ALA A 23 24.87 -22.84 36.77
N ARG A 24 25.79 -21.89 36.47
CA ARG A 24 25.43 -20.47 36.25
C ARG A 24 24.54 -20.30 35.02
N LEU A 25 24.82 -21.02 33.95
CA LEU A 25 24.04 -20.97 32.72
C LEU A 25 22.63 -21.53 32.94
N ARG A 26 22.49 -22.67 33.63
CA ARG A 26 21.19 -23.26 34.00
C ARG A 26 20.36 -22.29 34.85
N ALA A 27 20.94 -21.70 35.89
CA ALA A 27 20.24 -20.74 36.76
C ALA A 27 19.81 -19.46 36.02
N ARG A 28 20.55 -19.05 34.98
CA ARG A 28 20.17 -17.93 34.11
C ARG A 28 19.00 -18.32 33.20
N LEU A 29 19.07 -19.47 32.54
CA LEU A 29 18.00 -19.97 31.67
C LEU A 29 16.70 -20.19 32.45
N GLU A 30 16.75 -20.75 33.66
CA GLU A 30 15.57 -20.98 34.49
C GLU A 30 14.88 -19.65 34.86
N ARG A 31 15.64 -18.59 35.18
CA ARG A 31 15.06 -17.25 35.41
C ARG A 31 14.39 -16.67 34.17
N GLU A 32 15.06 -16.74 33.02
CA GLU A 32 14.56 -16.16 31.77
C GLU A 32 13.35 -16.93 31.23
N VAL A 33 13.31 -18.26 31.41
CA VAL A 33 12.23 -19.12 30.91
C VAL A 33 11.00 -19.11 31.84
N LEU A 34 11.17 -18.93 33.15
CA LEU A 34 10.05 -18.87 34.10
C LEU A 34 9.45 -17.48 34.27
N ALA A 35 10.17 -16.41 33.90
CA ALA A 35 9.66 -15.03 33.95
C ALA A 35 8.83 -14.63 32.70
N ALA A 36 8.84 -15.44 31.63
CA ALA A 36 8.05 -15.19 30.44
C ALA A 36 6.64 -15.83 30.56
N PRO A 37 5.54 -15.11 30.24
CA PRO A 37 4.22 -15.73 30.17
C PRO A 37 4.17 -16.75 29.03
N ARG A 38 3.94 -18.02 29.38
CA ARG A 38 3.81 -19.12 28.41
C ARG A 38 2.56 -18.95 27.57
N ARG A 39 2.70 -18.68 26.27
CA ARG A 39 1.66 -18.98 25.27
C ARG A 39 1.89 -20.40 24.79
N HIS A 40 0.84 -21.23 24.89
CA HIS A 40 0.80 -22.58 24.32
C HIS A 40 1.01 -22.51 22.81
N GLN A 41 1.97 -23.29 22.31
CA GLN A 41 2.24 -23.51 20.90
C GLN A 41 2.05 -25.00 20.64
N GLU A 42 0.96 -25.35 19.97
CA GLU A 42 0.80 -26.64 19.29
C GLU A 42 0.88 -26.39 17.78
N ASP A 43 1.87 -27.04 17.18
CA ASP A 43 2.13 -27.36 15.78
C ASP A 43 1.29 -26.69 14.67
N ALA A 44 1.90 -25.68 14.04
CA ALA A 44 1.73 -25.41 12.61
C ALA A 44 2.98 -24.66 12.08
N VAL A 45 3.45 -25.10 10.90
CA VAL A 45 4.62 -24.58 10.17
C VAL A 45 4.55 -23.04 10.06
N THR A 46 5.48 -22.34 10.70
CA THR A 46 5.46 -20.87 10.79
C THR A 46 6.57 -20.25 9.95
N SER A 47 6.14 -19.54 8.90
CA SER A 47 6.88 -18.46 8.26
C SER A 47 7.29 -17.43 9.34
N THR A 48 8.58 -17.12 9.43
CA THR A 48 9.08 -16.11 10.35
C THR A 48 8.98 -14.75 9.68
N VAL A 49 7.87 -14.05 9.90
CA VAL A 49 7.84 -12.58 9.79
C VAL A 49 7.44 -12.06 11.17
N SER A 50 8.45 -11.70 11.96
CA SER A 50 8.24 -11.10 13.28
C SER A 50 7.83 -9.64 13.09
N LYS A 51 6.61 -9.34 13.52
CA LYS A 51 5.88 -8.05 13.43
C LYS A 51 6.43 -6.96 14.37
N ARG A 52 7.74 -6.81 14.49
CA ARG A 52 8.34 -5.73 15.29
C ARG A 52 9.30 -4.92 14.43
N VAL A 53 8.81 -3.74 14.09
CA VAL A 53 9.56 -2.58 13.62
C VAL A 53 10.02 -2.71 12.17
N ALA A 54 9.14 -2.29 11.25
CA ALA A 54 9.51 -1.81 9.92
C ALA A 54 10.27 -0.46 9.97
N GLU A 55 10.96 -0.16 11.08
CA GLU A 55 11.84 1.00 11.21
C GLU A 55 13.30 0.47 11.17
N ALA A 56 13.96 0.76 10.05
CA ALA A 56 15.39 0.54 9.73
C ALA A 56 15.84 -0.88 9.31
N LEU A 57 15.72 -1.20 8.00
CA LEU A 57 16.65 -2.08 7.28
C LEU A 57 17.62 -1.24 6.41
N HIS A 58 18.98 -1.29 6.42
CA HIS A 58 19.97 -1.94 7.31
C HIS A 58 21.47 -1.58 7.03
N SER A 59 22.35 -2.06 7.93
CA SER A 59 23.83 -1.99 7.99
C SER A 59 24.62 -2.80 6.93
N ILE A 60 23.92 -3.43 5.98
CA ILE A 60 24.53 -4.17 4.86
C ILE A 60 24.37 -3.31 3.61
N THR A 61 25.48 -3.08 2.91
CA THR A 61 25.51 -2.34 1.65
C THR A 61 25.86 -3.33 0.53
N PRO A 62 24.91 -3.71 -0.33
CA PRO A 62 25.20 -4.64 -1.41
C PRO A 62 26.25 -4.07 -2.35
N TYR A 63 27.11 -4.95 -2.86
CA TYR A 63 28.12 -4.62 -3.87
C TYR A 63 27.87 -5.47 -5.10
N LEU A 64 27.48 -4.85 -6.20
CA LEU A 64 27.13 -5.54 -7.44
C LEU A 64 28.31 -5.57 -8.40
N ALA A 65 28.53 -6.74 -9.00
CA ALA A 65 29.30 -6.85 -10.23
C ALA A 65 28.36 -6.65 -11.41
N VAL A 66 28.69 -5.74 -12.32
CA VAL A 66 27.89 -5.46 -13.52
C VAL A 66 28.73 -5.55 -14.79
N PRO A 67 28.14 -5.82 -15.96
CA PRO A 67 28.90 -5.86 -17.22
C PRO A 67 29.38 -4.48 -17.67
N ASP A 68 28.55 -3.45 -17.45
CA ASP A 68 28.80 -2.04 -17.76
C ASP A 68 28.27 -1.19 -16.60
N ALA A 69 29.17 -0.54 -15.87
CA ALA A 69 28.78 0.21 -14.68
C ALA A 69 28.19 1.58 -14.99
N ALA A 70 28.56 2.21 -16.11
CA ALA A 70 27.98 3.48 -16.50
C ALA A 70 26.49 3.29 -16.88
N ALA A 71 26.20 2.25 -17.66
CA ALA A 71 24.83 1.89 -18.04
C ALA A 71 23.98 1.47 -16.81
N ALA A 72 24.57 0.72 -15.89
CA ALA A 72 23.88 0.34 -14.64
C ALA A 72 23.56 1.57 -13.77
N LEU A 73 24.50 2.52 -13.65
CA LEU A 73 24.27 3.78 -12.92
C LEU A 73 23.12 4.58 -13.53
N ASP A 74 23.10 4.74 -14.86
CA ASP A 74 22.02 5.45 -15.56
C ASP A 74 20.68 4.76 -15.36
N PHE A 75 20.64 3.44 -15.49
CA PHE A 75 19.44 2.65 -15.25
C PHE A 75 18.90 2.84 -13.82
N TYR A 76 19.75 2.76 -12.78
CA TYR A 76 19.29 2.93 -11.41
C TYR A 76 18.79 4.35 -11.11
N VAL A 77 19.42 5.37 -11.68
CA VAL A 77 18.95 6.76 -11.57
C VAL A 77 17.56 6.90 -12.20
N ASP A 78 17.40 6.43 -13.43
CA ASP A 78 16.18 6.66 -14.21
C ASP A 78 15.01 5.74 -13.85
N ALA A 79 15.28 4.50 -13.41
CA ALA A 79 14.27 3.51 -13.05
C ALA A 79 13.88 3.59 -11.58
N PHE A 80 14.85 3.76 -10.68
CA PHE A 80 14.65 3.65 -9.24
C PHE A 80 14.77 5.00 -8.51
N GLY A 81 14.98 6.09 -9.24
CA GLY A 81 15.18 7.41 -8.63
C GLY A 81 16.47 7.50 -7.83
N ALA A 82 17.48 6.69 -8.18
CA ALA A 82 18.74 6.67 -7.47
C ALA A 82 19.51 8.00 -7.62
N VAL A 83 20.32 8.33 -6.63
CA VAL A 83 21.19 9.51 -6.65
C VAL A 83 22.64 9.07 -6.61
N ARG A 84 23.43 9.44 -7.62
CA ARG A 84 24.88 9.13 -7.66
C ARG A 84 25.59 9.73 -6.46
N ARG A 85 26.48 8.95 -5.84
CA ARG A 85 27.29 9.40 -4.70
C ARG A 85 28.75 9.54 -5.13
N GLY A 86 29.11 10.76 -5.51
CA GLY A 86 30.47 11.09 -5.96
C GLY A 86 30.79 10.55 -7.36
N ASP A 87 32.04 10.75 -7.75
CA ASP A 87 32.53 10.32 -9.06
C ASP A 87 32.98 8.85 -9.02
N PRO A 88 32.68 8.04 -10.07
CA PRO A 88 33.20 6.68 -10.17
C PRO A 88 34.73 6.62 -10.15
N ILE A 89 35.28 5.60 -9.49
CA ILE A 89 36.71 5.31 -9.53
C ILE A 89 36.99 4.49 -10.79
N VAL A 90 37.65 5.12 -11.75
CA VAL A 90 38.07 4.49 -13.01
C VAL A 90 39.48 3.92 -12.85
N MET A 91 39.63 2.65 -13.21
CA MET A 91 40.89 1.91 -13.16
C MET A 91 41.78 2.26 -14.37
N PRO A 92 43.09 1.95 -14.34
CA PRO A 92 44.01 2.28 -15.45
C PRO A 92 43.64 1.67 -16.81
N ASP A 93 42.86 0.60 -16.82
CA ASP A 93 42.35 -0.07 -18.02
C ASP A 93 41.05 0.55 -18.56
N GLY A 94 40.54 1.60 -17.89
CA GLY A 94 39.32 2.33 -18.26
C GLY A 94 38.04 1.77 -17.65
N ARG A 95 38.09 0.63 -16.95
CA ARG A 95 36.91 0.05 -16.29
C ARG A 95 36.56 0.79 -15.01
N ILE A 96 35.29 0.83 -14.64
CA ILE A 96 34.86 1.37 -13.35
C ILE A 96 35.11 0.31 -12.26
N GLY A 97 36.09 0.57 -11.40
CA GLY A 97 36.43 -0.31 -10.27
C GLY A 97 35.54 -0.11 -9.05
N HIS A 98 34.90 1.06 -8.92
CA HIS A 98 33.95 1.36 -7.85
C HIS A 98 33.05 2.54 -8.19
N ALA A 99 31.77 2.42 -7.89
CA ALA A 99 30.80 3.50 -7.91
C ALA A 99 29.72 3.26 -6.84
N GLU A 100 29.02 4.32 -6.48
CA GLU A 100 27.96 4.29 -5.47
C GLU A 100 26.71 5.06 -5.95
N VAL A 101 25.54 4.52 -5.61
CA VAL A 101 24.27 5.24 -5.70
C VAL A 101 23.51 5.14 -4.38
N ALA A 102 22.78 6.19 -4.03
CA ALA A 102 21.78 6.17 -2.97
C ALA A 102 20.42 5.84 -3.56
N ILE A 103 19.68 4.91 -2.95
CA ILE A 103 18.27 4.65 -3.27
C ILE A 103 17.52 4.72 -1.94
N GLY A 104 16.68 5.73 -1.76
CA GLY A 104 16.12 6.06 -0.46
C GLY A 104 17.23 6.39 0.55
N ASP A 105 17.23 5.70 1.69
CA ASP A 105 18.25 5.79 2.74
C ASP A 105 19.37 4.73 2.62
N SER A 106 19.31 3.86 1.61
CA SER A 106 20.27 2.79 1.37
C SER A 106 21.32 3.19 0.33
N VAL A 107 22.52 2.62 0.46
CA VAL A 107 23.58 2.75 -0.55
C VAL A 107 23.70 1.41 -1.30
N LEU A 108 23.90 1.51 -2.61
CA LEU A 108 24.27 0.40 -3.48
C LEU A 108 25.65 0.70 -4.04
N MET A 109 26.58 -0.22 -3.82
CA MET A 109 27.91 -0.15 -4.43
C MET A 109 27.94 -1.03 -5.67
N LEU A 110 28.74 -0.66 -6.67
CA LEU A 110 28.93 -1.48 -7.85
C LEU A 110 30.32 -1.29 -8.47
N ALA A 111 30.74 -2.28 -9.24
CA ALA A 111 31.90 -2.23 -10.11
C ALA A 111 31.62 -3.02 -11.38
N GLU A 112 32.36 -2.70 -12.43
CA GLU A 112 32.42 -3.60 -13.58
C GLU A 112 33.04 -4.93 -13.21
N GLN A 113 32.74 -5.95 -14.00
CA GLN A 113 33.30 -7.28 -13.80
C GLN A 113 34.84 -7.32 -13.97
N PHE A 114 35.49 -8.06 -13.08
CA PHE A 114 36.89 -8.46 -13.15
C PHE A 114 36.97 -9.99 -12.97
N PRO A 115 36.66 -10.79 -14.02
CA PRO A 115 36.69 -12.25 -13.96
C PRO A 115 38.04 -12.81 -13.50
N GLU A 116 39.14 -12.12 -13.81
CA GLU A 116 40.49 -12.42 -13.35
C GLU A 116 40.67 -12.35 -11.82
N MET A 117 39.79 -11.62 -11.13
CA MET A 117 39.73 -11.51 -9.66
C MET A 117 38.49 -12.22 -9.08
N GLY A 118 37.72 -12.95 -9.90
CA GLY A 118 36.50 -13.64 -9.48
C GLY A 118 35.28 -12.72 -9.28
N ILE A 119 35.34 -11.46 -9.73
CA ILE A 119 34.21 -10.52 -9.68
C ILE A 119 33.46 -10.65 -11.01
N VAL A 120 32.32 -11.33 -11.00
CA VAL A 120 31.59 -11.68 -12.23
C VAL A 120 30.13 -11.26 -12.11
N ALA A 121 29.63 -10.55 -13.13
CA ALA A 121 28.22 -10.19 -13.21
C ALA A 121 27.35 -11.44 -13.43
N PRO A 122 26.07 -11.44 -12.98
CA PRO A 122 25.16 -12.54 -13.24
C PRO A 122 25.07 -12.85 -14.75
N ARG A 123 25.00 -14.13 -15.10
CA ARG A 123 24.59 -14.51 -16.45
C ARG A 123 23.08 -14.30 -16.57
N GLU A 124 22.61 -14.17 -17.81
CA GLU A 124 21.19 -14.01 -18.07
C GLU A 124 20.38 -15.16 -17.44
N GLY A 125 19.48 -14.83 -16.51
CA GLY A 125 18.66 -15.81 -15.79
C GLY A 125 19.35 -16.49 -14.60
N GLU A 126 20.62 -16.17 -14.30
CA GLU A 126 21.40 -16.77 -13.22
C GLU A 126 21.76 -15.75 -12.12
N SER A 127 20.78 -14.97 -11.63
CA SER A 127 21.00 -14.04 -10.50
C SER A 127 21.07 -14.82 -9.17
N PRO A 128 22.21 -14.85 -8.46
CA PRO A 128 22.36 -15.66 -7.25
C PRO A 128 21.65 -15.05 -6.02
N ALA A 129 21.27 -13.78 -6.11
CA ALA A 129 20.57 -13.06 -5.06
C ALA A 129 19.40 -12.27 -5.66
N SER A 130 18.48 -11.84 -4.80
CA SER A 130 17.44 -10.88 -5.14
C SER A 130 17.50 -9.69 -4.19
N MET A 131 17.50 -8.49 -4.75
CA MET A 131 17.41 -7.26 -3.97
C MET A 131 15.94 -6.89 -3.83
N ARG A 132 15.52 -6.56 -2.60
CA ARG A 132 14.19 -6.04 -2.34
C ARG A 132 14.27 -4.52 -2.38
N LEU A 133 13.46 -3.91 -3.23
CA LEU A 133 13.32 -2.47 -3.32
C LEU A 133 11.91 -2.09 -2.85
N GLU A 134 11.83 -1.37 -1.73
CA GLU A 134 10.59 -0.81 -1.23
C GLU A 134 10.32 0.53 -1.93
N VAL A 135 9.18 0.65 -2.61
CA VAL A 135 8.79 1.88 -3.32
C VAL A 135 7.33 2.23 -3.06
N PRO A 136 6.93 3.51 -3.14
CA PRO A 136 5.53 3.90 -2.99
C PRO A 136 4.61 3.33 -4.10
N ASP A 137 5.12 3.25 -5.33
CA ASP A 137 4.37 2.82 -6.52
C ASP A 137 5.17 1.75 -7.30
N PRO A 138 4.97 0.46 -6.98
CA PRO A 138 5.65 -0.64 -7.68
C PRO A 138 5.31 -0.72 -9.16
N ASP A 139 4.11 -0.34 -9.58
CA ASP A 139 3.69 -0.36 -10.97
C ASP A 139 4.50 0.64 -11.79
N ALA A 140 4.53 1.91 -11.37
CA ALA A 140 5.27 2.95 -12.07
C ALA A 140 6.77 2.61 -12.19
N VAL A 141 7.35 2.06 -11.12
CA VAL A 141 8.77 1.67 -11.10
C VAL A 141 9.04 0.47 -12.00
N VAL A 142 8.17 -0.54 -11.99
CA VAL A 142 8.31 -1.72 -12.85
C VAL A 142 8.10 -1.36 -14.31
N ASP A 143 7.07 -0.59 -14.64
CA ASP A 143 6.79 -0.12 -16.01
C ASP A 143 7.99 0.67 -16.54
N ARG A 144 8.50 1.61 -15.75
CA ARG A 144 9.68 2.40 -16.11
C ARG A 144 10.94 1.55 -16.29
N ALA A 145 11.16 0.59 -15.41
CA ALA A 145 12.29 -0.34 -15.52
C ALA A 145 12.22 -1.15 -16.83
N VAL A 146 11.02 -1.63 -17.20
CA VAL A 146 10.79 -2.39 -18.44
C VAL A 146 11.02 -1.52 -19.68
N GLU A 147 10.55 -0.27 -19.68
CA GLU A 147 10.84 0.71 -20.75
C GLU A 147 12.35 0.92 -20.95
N LEU A 148 13.11 0.88 -19.87
CA LEU A 148 14.57 1.04 -19.85
C LEU A 148 15.34 -0.26 -20.12
N GLY A 149 14.64 -1.34 -20.49
CA GLY A 149 15.25 -2.60 -20.92
C GLY A 149 15.35 -3.67 -19.85
N ALA A 150 14.74 -3.48 -18.67
CA ALA A 150 14.60 -4.57 -17.71
C ALA A 150 13.62 -5.64 -18.25
N ARG A 151 13.90 -6.91 -17.94
CA ARG A 151 12.97 -8.00 -18.26
C ARG A 151 11.96 -8.16 -17.13
N LEU A 152 10.67 -8.11 -17.46
CA LEU A 152 9.60 -8.45 -16.51
C LEU A 152 9.62 -9.96 -16.25
N GLU A 153 9.91 -10.37 -15.01
CA GLU A 153 9.86 -11.77 -14.58
C GLU A 153 8.50 -12.11 -13.96
N ARG A 154 7.98 -11.23 -13.11
CA ARG A 154 6.67 -11.35 -12.48
C ARG A 154 5.93 -10.01 -12.55
N PRO A 155 4.73 -9.95 -13.17
CA PRO A 155 3.88 -8.76 -13.14
C PRO A 155 3.64 -8.28 -11.71
N VAL A 156 3.41 -6.98 -11.56
CA VAL A 156 2.98 -6.41 -10.29
C VAL A 156 1.57 -6.93 -9.99
N SER A 157 1.40 -7.54 -8.83
CA SER A 157 0.09 -7.98 -8.35
C SER A 157 -0.03 -7.72 -6.84
N ASP A 158 -1.27 -7.70 -6.35
CA ASP A 158 -1.51 -7.64 -4.91
C ASP A 158 -1.27 -9.01 -4.25
N SER A 159 -0.87 -8.97 -2.98
CA SER A 159 -0.66 -10.14 -2.13
C SER A 159 -0.93 -9.78 -0.67
N PRO A 160 -1.07 -10.77 0.24
CA PRO A 160 -1.22 -10.51 1.68
C PRO A 160 -0.06 -9.72 2.31
N TYR A 161 1.09 -9.63 1.63
CA TYR A 161 2.27 -8.90 2.10
C TYR A 161 2.42 -7.52 1.44
N GLY A 162 1.42 -7.12 0.64
CA GLY A 162 1.41 -5.88 -0.13
C GLY A 162 1.48 -6.12 -1.63
N ARG A 163 1.79 -5.08 -2.38
CA ARG A 163 1.79 -5.09 -3.85
C ARG A 163 3.22 -5.17 -4.36
N GLY A 164 3.50 -6.01 -5.35
CA GLY A 164 4.85 -6.05 -5.90
C GLY A 164 5.03 -6.98 -7.08
N GLY A 165 6.09 -6.69 -7.84
CA GLY A 165 6.50 -7.44 -9.03
C GLY A 165 7.96 -7.87 -8.93
N VAL A 166 8.44 -8.51 -9.99
CA VAL A 166 9.85 -8.88 -10.13
C VAL A 166 10.33 -8.50 -11.51
N VAL A 167 11.44 -7.76 -11.55
CA VAL A 167 12.17 -7.45 -12.78
C VAL A 167 13.61 -7.95 -12.68
N VAL A 168 14.21 -8.23 -13.83
CA VAL A 168 15.66 -8.45 -13.95
C VAL A 168 16.22 -7.27 -14.71
N ASP A 169 17.14 -6.53 -14.10
CA ASP A 169 17.75 -5.35 -14.72
C ASP A 169 18.64 -5.72 -15.92
N PRO A 170 19.03 -4.75 -16.77
CA PRO A 170 19.91 -5.02 -17.91
C PRO A 170 21.29 -5.62 -17.54
N ALA A 171 21.74 -5.45 -16.29
CA ALA A 171 22.98 -6.01 -15.79
C ALA A 171 22.80 -7.47 -15.27
N GLY A 172 21.58 -8.01 -15.31
CA GLY A 172 21.25 -9.39 -14.95
C GLY A 172 20.84 -9.58 -13.48
N HIS A 173 20.73 -8.50 -12.69
CA HIS A 173 20.36 -8.60 -11.28
C HIS A 173 18.85 -8.63 -11.09
N ARG A 174 18.40 -9.50 -10.18
CA ARG A 174 16.98 -9.69 -9.87
C ARG A 174 16.49 -8.74 -8.77
N TRP A 175 15.44 -7.99 -9.07
CA TRP A 175 14.82 -6.99 -8.19
C TRP A 175 13.38 -7.37 -7.84
N MET A 176 13.08 -7.46 -6.55
CA MET A 176 11.73 -7.57 -6.02
C MET A 176 11.27 -6.15 -5.64
N VAL A 177 10.47 -5.55 -6.51
CA VAL A 177 9.94 -4.20 -6.29
C VAL A 177 8.60 -4.34 -5.59
N SER A 178 8.50 -3.81 -4.38
CA SER A 178 7.33 -4.01 -3.53
C SER A 178 6.95 -2.77 -2.75
N ARG A 179 5.69 -2.75 -2.32
CA ARG A 179 5.21 -1.95 -1.19
C ARG A 179 4.52 -2.87 -0.20
N GLU A 180 4.71 -2.64 1.10
CA GLU A 180 3.99 -3.37 2.15
C GLU A 180 2.47 -3.14 2.08
N ALA A 181 1.70 -4.10 2.62
CA ALA A 181 0.26 -3.95 2.75
C ALA A 181 -0.08 -2.76 3.65
N ALA A 182 -0.98 -1.88 3.19
CA ALA A 182 -1.44 -0.75 4.01
C ALA A 182 -2.28 -1.20 5.22
N ALA A 183 -2.88 -2.40 5.14
CA ALA A 183 -3.76 -2.95 6.18
C ALA A 183 -3.05 -3.10 7.53
N GLY A 184 -3.72 -2.67 8.61
CA GLY A 184 -3.18 -2.79 9.97
C GLY A 184 -2.16 -1.72 10.36
N ARG A 185 -1.73 -0.85 9.44
CA ARG A 185 -1.00 0.38 9.77
C ARG A 185 -1.93 1.36 10.51
N PRO A 186 -1.41 2.27 11.35
CA PRO A 186 -2.24 3.30 11.98
C PRO A 186 -3.03 4.10 10.93
N LEU A 187 -4.29 4.40 11.24
CA LEU A 187 -5.10 5.29 10.42
C LEU A 187 -4.48 6.69 10.43
N GLN A 188 -4.34 7.29 9.25
CA GLN A 188 -3.71 8.60 9.08
C GLN A 188 -4.75 9.69 8.85
N VAL A 189 -4.34 10.95 9.05
CA VAL A 189 -5.17 12.10 8.67
C VAL A 189 -5.49 12.03 7.18
N GLY A 190 -6.76 12.19 6.85
CA GLY A 190 -7.27 12.11 5.48
C GLY A 190 -7.58 10.69 5.00
N ASP A 191 -7.34 9.64 5.79
CA ASP A 191 -7.87 8.30 5.46
C ASP A 191 -9.37 8.24 5.73
N VAL A 192 -10.08 7.36 5.01
CA VAL A 192 -11.49 7.09 5.24
C VAL A 192 -11.63 6.08 6.38
N GLY A 193 -12.18 6.53 7.50
CA GLY A 193 -12.50 5.66 8.63
C GLY A 193 -13.89 5.04 8.57
N TYR A 194 -14.80 5.68 7.83
CA TYR A 194 -16.14 5.16 7.55
C TYR A 194 -16.63 5.68 6.19
N ALA A 195 -17.30 4.83 5.42
CA ALA A 195 -17.99 5.25 4.20
C ALA A 195 -19.44 4.77 4.20
N SER A 196 -20.34 5.56 3.62
CA SER A 196 -21.76 5.25 3.53
C SER A 196 -22.28 5.46 2.12
N LEU A 197 -22.93 4.43 1.57
CA LEU A 197 -23.69 4.55 0.32
C LEU A 197 -25.02 5.23 0.61
N TRP A 198 -25.11 6.50 0.24
CA TRP A 198 -26.31 7.30 0.40
C TRP A 198 -27.22 7.06 -0.78
N ARG A 199 -28.46 6.64 -0.53
CA ARG A 199 -29.44 6.29 -1.58
C ARG A 199 -30.82 6.79 -1.18
N ARG A 200 -31.73 6.90 -2.15
CA ARG A 200 -33.10 7.32 -1.87
C ARG A 200 -33.87 6.21 -1.18
N ASP A 201 -33.76 4.98 -1.70
CA ASP A 201 -34.31 3.76 -1.12
C ASP A 201 -33.17 2.87 -0.59
N VAL A 202 -32.96 2.93 0.73
CA VAL A 202 -31.93 2.11 1.38
C VAL A 202 -32.27 0.62 1.40
N GLY A 203 -33.55 0.26 1.36
CA GLY A 203 -33.98 -1.14 1.32
C GLY A 203 -33.74 -1.77 -0.06
N ALA A 204 -33.92 -1.00 -1.14
CA ALA A 204 -33.51 -1.39 -2.47
C ALA A 204 -31.98 -1.54 -2.57
N ALA A 205 -31.23 -0.55 -2.06
CA ALA A 205 -29.78 -0.61 -2.01
C ALA A 205 -29.26 -1.84 -1.25
N GLU A 206 -29.84 -2.15 -0.09
CA GLU A 206 -29.52 -3.34 0.69
C GLU A 206 -29.67 -4.65 -0.12
N ARG A 207 -30.77 -4.80 -0.86
CA ARG A 207 -30.97 -5.97 -1.74
C ARG A 207 -29.99 -5.99 -2.90
N PHE A 208 -29.78 -4.85 -3.54
CA PHE A 208 -28.89 -4.70 -4.70
C PHE A 208 -27.44 -5.05 -4.32
N TYR A 209 -26.86 -4.34 -3.35
CA TYR A 209 -25.46 -4.56 -2.95
C TYR A 209 -25.27 -5.88 -2.19
N GLY A 210 -26.29 -6.40 -1.52
CA GLY A 210 -26.27 -7.76 -0.97
C GLY A 210 -26.12 -8.82 -2.06
N ALA A 211 -26.82 -8.66 -3.19
CA ALA A 211 -26.70 -9.58 -4.33
C ALA A 211 -25.38 -9.42 -5.10
N VAL A 212 -24.90 -8.18 -5.28
CA VAL A 212 -23.72 -7.89 -6.11
C VAL A 212 -22.40 -8.11 -5.34
N LEU A 213 -22.33 -7.69 -4.08
CA LEU A 213 -21.09 -7.70 -3.27
C LEU A 213 -21.08 -8.77 -2.18
N GLY A 214 -22.18 -9.51 -2.00
CA GLY A 214 -22.30 -10.51 -0.95
C GLY A 214 -22.29 -9.92 0.47
N TRP A 215 -22.62 -8.64 0.62
CA TRP A 215 -22.56 -7.96 1.90
C TRP A 215 -23.56 -8.52 2.92
N SER A 216 -23.07 -8.77 4.13
CA SER A 216 -23.90 -9.09 5.29
C SER A 216 -24.25 -7.80 6.02
N ILE A 217 -25.55 -7.54 6.21
CA ILE A 217 -26.05 -6.33 6.88
C ILE A 217 -26.54 -6.70 8.27
N ASP A 218 -26.23 -5.85 9.25
CA ASP A 218 -26.67 -6.04 10.63
C ASP A 218 -28.20 -6.08 10.73
N ALA A 219 -28.74 -7.09 11.41
CA ALA A 219 -30.18 -7.29 11.49
C ALA A 219 -30.90 -6.17 12.26
N VAL A 220 -30.16 -5.46 13.13
CA VAL A 220 -30.68 -4.30 13.84
C VAL A 220 -30.33 -3.04 13.08
N HIS A 221 -31.36 -2.42 12.51
CA HIS A 221 -31.25 -1.17 11.76
C HIS A 221 -31.38 0.05 12.66
N SER A 222 -30.53 1.06 12.44
CA SER A 222 -30.62 2.38 13.10
C SER A 222 -31.40 3.35 12.21
N GLY A 223 -32.74 3.24 12.23
CA GLY A 223 -33.61 4.08 11.40
C GLY A 223 -33.30 3.94 9.91
N ARG A 224 -32.76 5.00 9.31
CA ARG A 224 -32.39 5.07 7.88
C ARG A 224 -31.04 4.42 7.57
N GLY A 225 -30.27 4.03 8.58
CA GLY A 225 -28.95 3.44 8.43
C GLY A 225 -28.97 1.92 8.24
N ARG A 226 -28.03 1.41 7.43
CA ARG A 226 -27.63 0.00 7.37
C ARG A 226 -26.15 -0.10 7.68
N ARG A 227 -25.77 -1.04 8.54
CA ARG A 227 -24.37 -1.33 8.85
C ARG A 227 -23.96 -2.61 8.15
N ILE A 228 -22.88 -2.55 7.38
CA ILE A 228 -22.28 -3.73 6.75
C ILE A 228 -21.35 -4.40 7.76
N THR A 229 -21.32 -5.71 7.76
CA THR A 229 -20.59 -6.55 8.72
C THR A 229 -19.71 -7.58 7.99
N GLY A 230 -18.71 -8.12 8.69
CA GLY A 230 -17.86 -9.22 8.18
C GLY A 230 -16.65 -8.81 7.33
N GLY A 231 -16.63 -7.60 6.77
CA GLY A 231 -15.58 -7.16 5.83
C GLY A 231 -14.38 -6.42 6.43
N GLY A 232 -14.25 -6.31 7.75
CA GLY A 232 -13.13 -5.60 8.42
C GLY A 232 -13.08 -4.07 8.24
N GLN A 233 -13.78 -3.53 7.24
CA GLN A 233 -13.96 -2.11 6.98
C GLN A 233 -15.28 -1.60 7.57
N HIS A 234 -15.32 -0.35 8.01
CA HIS A 234 -16.55 0.28 8.49
C HIS A 234 -17.32 0.89 7.32
N LEU A 235 -18.23 0.10 6.76
CA LEU A 235 -19.10 0.53 5.66
C LEU A 235 -20.57 0.54 6.12
N GLY A 236 -21.37 1.39 5.49
CA GLY A 236 -22.81 1.37 5.65
C GLY A 236 -23.58 1.90 4.45
N MET A 237 -24.89 2.02 4.64
CA MET A 237 -25.80 2.68 3.72
C MET A 237 -26.71 3.62 4.50
N TYR A 238 -27.23 4.65 3.83
CA TYR A 238 -28.18 5.57 4.43
C TYR A 238 -29.24 6.04 3.44
N GLY A 239 -30.49 6.07 3.87
CA GLY A 239 -31.67 6.35 3.04
C GLY A 239 -32.16 7.80 3.03
N GLU A 240 -33.11 8.09 2.12
CA GLU A 240 -33.88 9.34 2.05
C GLU A 240 -33.06 10.62 1.79
N GLN A 241 -32.01 10.50 1.00
CA GLN A 241 -31.20 11.63 0.53
C GLN A 241 -30.64 11.37 -0.87
N ASP A 242 -30.01 12.38 -1.46
CA ASP A 242 -29.45 12.27 -2.80
C ASP A 242 -28.32 11.23 -2.86
N ALA A 243 -28.23 10.59 -4.03
CA ALA A 243 -27.34 9.47 -4.22
C ALA A 243 -25.88 9.94 -4.27
N THR A 244 -25.06 9.44 -3.35
CA THR A 244 -23.63 9.71 -3.30
C THR A 244 -22.92 8.66 -2.44
N THR A 245 -21.59 8.73 -2.38
CA THR A 245 -20.79 7.98 -1.42
C THR A 245 -20.20 8.97 -0.43
N MET A 246 -20.81 9.06 0.76
CA MET A 246 -20.32 9.92 1.82
C MET A 246 -19.12 9.25 2.49
N CYS A 247 -17.99 9.96 2.52
CA CYS A 247 -16.77 9.54 3.17
C CYS A 247 -16.56 10.31 4.48
N CYS A 248 -16.19 9.61 5.54
CA CYS A 248 -15.81 10.18 6.82
C CYS A 248 -14.30 10.08 7.00
N TYR A 249 -13.60 11.21 6.90
CA TYR A 249 -12.14 11.30 6.93
C TYR A 249 -11.61 11.47 8.35
N ALA A 250 -10.56 10.73 8.68
CA ALA A 250 -9.87 10.86 9.96
C ALA A 250 -9.11 12.19 10.02
N VAL A 251 -9.19 12.90 11.15
CA VAL A 251 -8.47 14.15 11.38
C VAL A 251 -7.87 14.19 12.78
N GLY A 252 -6.87 15.02 13.00
CA GLY A 252 -6.28 15.18 14.34
C GLY A 252 -7.17 15.97 15.30
N ASP A 253 -7.91 16.95 14.77
CA ASP A 253 -8.77 17.86 15.53
C ASP A 253 -9.97 18.27 14.66
N VAL A 254 -11.17 17.89 15.09
CA VAL A 254 -12.42 18.14 14.35
C VAL A 254 -12.77 19.61 14.32
N ASP A 255 -12.62 20.33 15.43
CA ASP A 255 -12.96 21.75 15.54
C ASP A 255 -12.04 22.61 14.67
N ALA A 256 -10.74 22.31 14.70
CA ALA A 256 -9.77 22.96 13.83
C ALA A 256 -10.07 22.68 12.35
N THR A 257 -10.41 21.42 12.02
CA THR A 257 -10.75 21.05 10.64
C THR A 257 -12.01 21.75 10.15
N VAL A 258 -13.05 21.86 10.98
CA VAL A 258 -14.28 22.60 10.65
C VAL A 258 -13.99 24.07 10.34
N ALA A 259 -13.05 24.70 11.05
CA ALA A 259 -12.60 26.04 10.72
C ALA A 259 -11.88 26.09 9.36
N LEU A 260 -11.03 25.11 9.05
CA LEU A 260 -10.35 24.99 7.75
C LEU A 260 -11.34 24.80 6.60
N VAL A 261 -12.35 23.95 6.77
CA VAL A 261 -13.40 23.72 5.76
C VAL A 261 -14.09 25.02 5.38
N ARG A 262 -14.53 25.81 6.38
CA ARG A 262 -15.19 27.10 6.16
C ARG A 262 -14.24 28.11 5.51
N ALA A 263 -12.98 28.14 5.92
CA ALA A 263 -11.98 29.03 5.35
C ALA A 263 -11.62 28.67 3.89
N ALA A 264 -11.67 27.39 3.53
CA ALA A 264 -11.40 26.89 2.19
C ALA A 264 -12.61 27.01 1.23
N GLY A 265 -13.73 27.57 1.68
CA GLY A 265 -14.92 27.82 0.86
C GLY A 265 -15.99 26.72 0.91
N GLY A 266 -15.80 25.70 1.75
CA GLY A 266 -16.82 24.69 2.03
C GLY A 266 -17.80 25.12 3.14
N THR A 267 -18.77 24.25 3.44
CA THR A 267 -19.68 24.42 4.58
C THR A 267 -19.49 23.30 5.59
N ALA A 268 -19.73 23.58 6.87
CA ALA A 268 -19.59 22.59 7.94
C ALA A 268 -20.57 22.88 9.08
N GLU A 269 -21.19 21.83 9.60
CA GLU A 269 -21.99 21.88 10.81
C GLU A 269 -21.09 22.10 12.05
N GLY A 270 -21.70 22.32 13.21
CA GLY A 270 -20.95 22.36 14.47
C GLY A 270 -20.46 20.96 14.84
N PRO A 271 -19.25 20.80 15.40
CA PRO A 271 -18.80 19.49 15.89
C PRO A 271 -19.74 18.90 16.94
N THR A 272 -20.01 17.60 16.85
CA THR A 272 -20.82 16.85 17.81
C THR A 272 -20.01 15.70 18.41
N ASP A 273 -20.27 15.41 19.68
CA ASP A 273 -19.67 14.24 20.35
C ASP A 273 -20.59 13.04 20.20
N GLU A 274 -20.15 12.06 19.41
CA GLU A 274 -20.86 10.79 19.18
C GLU A 274 -20.22 9.65 19.99
N PRO A 275 -20.92 8.53 20.23
CA PRO A 275 -20.36 7.38 20.96
C PRO A 275 -19.09 6.79 20.34
N PHE A 276 -18.87 7.01 19.05
CA PHE A 276 -17.70 6.53 18.30
C PHE A 276 -16.62 7.60 18.08
N GLY A 277 -16.85 8.83 18.53
CA GLY A 277 -15.86 9.92 18.45
C GLY A 277 -16.50 11.27 18.18
N ARG A 278 -15.71 12.33 18.27
CA ARG A 278 -16.12 13.66 17.84
C ARG A 278 -16.19 13.70 16.32
N THR A 279 -17.26 14.27 15.75
CA THR A 279 -17.49 14.32 14.31
C THR A 279 -18.06 15.66 13.85
N ALA A 280 -18.00 15.92 12.54
CA ALA A 280 -18.73 17.03 11.92
C ALA A 280 -19.08 16.69 10.46
N SER A 281 -20.32 16.99 10.05
CA SER A 281 -20.76 16.93 8.66
C SER A 281 -20.31 18.17 7.90
N CYS A 282 -19.82 17.98 6.68
CA CYS A 282 -19.23 19.02 5.84
C CYS A 282 -19.70 18.88 4.39
N VAL A 283 -19.55 19.96 3.62
CA VAL A 283 -19.67 19.99 2.16
C VAL A 283 -18.45 20.73 1.63
N ASP A 284 -17.81 20.18 0.60
CA ASP A 284 -16.65 20.84 -0.03
C ASP A 284 -17.06 22.10 -0.82
N ASP A 285 -16.09 22.75 -1.46
CA ASP A 285 -16.33 23.96 -2.24
C ASP A 285 -16.99 23.71 -3.60
N GLN A 286 -17.32 22.45 -3.93
CA GLN A 286 -17.93 22.00 -5.17
C GLN A 286 -19.23 21.18 -4.96
N GLY A 287 -19.68 21.03 -3.72
CA GLY A 287 -20.96 20.41 -3.37
C GLY A 287 -20.89 18.95 -2.91
N ILE A 288 -19.70 18.36 -2.74
CA ILE A 288 -19.56 16.98 -2.26
C ILE A 288 -19.75 16.93 -0.75
N PRO A 289 -20.74 16.19 -0.24
CA PRO A 289 -20.89 15.97 1.19
C PRO A 289 -19.84 14.98 1.71
N PHE A 290 -19.22 15.31 2.84
CA PHE A 290 -18.30 14.43 3.57
C PHE A 290 -18.43 14.66 5.07
N ALA A 291 -17.77 13.84 5.87
CA ALA A 291 -17.66 14.06 7.30
C ALA A 291 -16.20 13.98 7.74
N VAL A 292 -15.90 14.50 8.92
CA VAL A 292 -14.60 14.33 9.58
C VAL A 292 -14.78 13.77 10.97
N PHE A 293 -13.82 13.00 11.45
CA PHE A 293 -13.87 12.42 12.79
C PHE A 293 -12.52 12.31 13.49
N ALA A 294 -12.60 12.37 14.82
CA ALA A 294 -11.63 11.93 15.82
C ALA A 294 -11.27 10.42 15.78
N PRO A 295 -10.20 9.89 15.14
CA PRO A 295 -9.92 8.46 15.26
C PRO A 295 -9.54 8.09 16.70
N GLN A 296 -9.99 6.92 17.14
CA GLN A 296 -9.64 6.42 18.47
C GLN A 296 -8.19 5.92 18.49
N PRO A 297 -7.49 6.01 19.63
CA PRO A 297 -6.15 5.43 19.76
C PRO A 297 -6.15 3.94 19.36
N GLY A 298 -5.29 3.58 18.41
CA GLY A 298 -5.19 2.21 17.89
C GLY A 298 -6.11 1.90 16.70
N SER A 299 -6.86 2.86 16.16
CA SER A 299 -7.52 2.71 14.86
C SER A 299 -6.50 2.43 13.76
N THR A 300 -6.76 1.41 12.95
CA THR A 300 -5.88 0.98 11.85
C THR A 300 -6.58 1.05 10.51
N ARG A 301 -5.80 1.22 9.44
CA ARG A 301 -6.26 1.07 8.06
C ARG A 301 -6.86 -0.32 7.84
N PRO A 302 -8.05 -0.42 7.21
CA PRO A 302 -8.67 -1.69 6.90
C PRO A 302 -7.90 -2.44 5.80
N ASP A 303 -8.20 -3.72 5.63
CA ASP A 303 -7.83 -4.44 4.42
C ASP A 303 -8.72 -3.98 3.26
N THR A 304 -8.11 -3.41 2.22
CA THR A 304 -8.78 -2.90 1.02
C THR A 304 -8.69 -3.86 -0.16
N THR A 305 -8.22 -5.09 0.06
CA THR A 305 -8.02 -6.11 -0.99
C THR A 305 -8.98 -7.29 -0.86
N ALA A 306 -9.69 -7.41 0.26
CA ALA A 306 -10.67 -8.46 0.48
C ALA A 306 -11.94 -8.25 -0.35
N THR A 307 -12.57 -9.34 -0.79
CA THR A 307 -13.86 -9.31 -1.49
C THR A 307 -14.92 -8.55 -0.69
N GLY A 308 -15.61 -7.63 -1.37
CA GLY A 308 -16.56 -6.70 -0.79
C GLY A 308 -15.95 -5.46 -0.15
N ALA A 309 -14.62 -5.32 -0.09
CA ALA A 309 -13.97 -4.12 0.46
C ALA A 309 -14.02 -2.94 -0.53
N LEU A 310 -14.16 -1.73 0.00
CA LEU A 310 -13.93 -0.49 -0.74
C LEU A 310 -12.42 -0.33 -0.93
N THR A 311 -11.98 -0.44 -2.19
CA THR A 311 -10.56 -0.49 -2.54
C THR A 311 -10.01 0.81 -3.12
N TYR A 312 -10.87 1.54 -3.84
CA TYR A 312 -10.51 2.80 -4.47
C TYR A 312 -11.71 3.76 -4.45
N LEU A 313 -11.44 5.06 -4.36
CA LEU A 313 -12.42 6.13 -4.50
C LEU A 313 -12.00 7.06 -5.64
N THR A 314 -12.93 7.38 -6.54
CA THR A 314 -12.72 8.48 -7.50
C THR A 314 -13.60 9.65 -7.11
N ILE A 315 -12.97 10.78 -6.77
CA ILE A 315 -13.64 12.06 -6.58
C ILE A 315 -13.70 12.75 -7.95
N GLU A 316 -14.87 12.74 -8.58
CA GLU A 316 -15.10 13.41 -9.86
C GLU A 316 -15.60 14.83 -9.57
N VAL A 317 -14.93 15.86 -10.10
CA VAL A 317 -15.27 17.28 -9.86
C VAL A 317 -15.20 18.11 -11.13
N PRO A 318 -15.95 19.22 -11.22
CA PRO A 318 -15.79 20.18 -12.30
C PRO A 318 -14.36 20.75 -12.39
N ASP A 319 -13.75 21.11 -11.25
CA ASP A 319 -12.43 21.74 -11.19
C ASP A 319 -11.48 20.99 -10.24
N ALA A 320 -10.52 20.26 -10.83
CA ALA A 320 -9.51 19.53 -10.07
C ALA A 320 -8.48 20.44 -9.38
N GLY A 321 -8.22 21.65 -9.90
CA GLY A 321 -7.32 22.61 -9.25
C GLY A 321 -7.91 23.09 -7.92
N ARG A 322 -9.20 23.44 -7.93
CA ARG A 322 -9.94 23.83 -6.73
C ARG A 322 -10.05 22.71 -5.71
N ALA A 323 -10.45 21.51 -6.14
CA ALA A 323 -10.56 20.37 -5.24
C ALA A 323 -9.22 20.02 -4.57
N ARG A 324 -8.11 20.05 -5.32
CA ARG A 324 -6.78 19.83 -4.74
C ARG A 324 -6.39 20.89 -3.72
N ALA A 325 -6.69 22.16 -3.98
CA ALA A 325 -6.45 23.23 -3.02
C ALA A 325 -7.29 23.05 -1.74
N PHE A 326 -8.57 22.67 -1.90
CA PHE A 326 -9.49 22.40 -0.79
C PHE A 326 -9.01 21.21 0.06
N TYR A 327 -8.89 20.02 -0.53
CA TYR A 327 -8.52 18.80 0.22
C TYR A 327 -7.07 18.84 0.71
N GLY A 328 -6.16 19.50 0.00
CA GLY A 328 -4.80 19.75 0.49
C GLY A 328 -4.79 20.63 1.74
N THR A 329 -5.68 21.63 1.82
CA THR A 329 -5.81 22.49 3.01
C THR A 329 -6.51 21.77 4.16
N VAL A 330 -7.61 21.07 3.88
CA VAL A 330 -8.49 20.50 4.91
C VAL A 330 -7.97 19.17 5.45
N LEU A 331 -7.44 18.30 4.59
CA LEU A 331 -6.99 16.94 4.95
C LEU A 331 -5.47 16.77 4.89
N GLY A 332 -4.72 17.81 4.50
CA GLY A 332 -3.27 17.72 4.36
C GLY A 332 -2.83 16.81 3.20
N TRP A 333 -3.71 16.55 2.23
CA TRP A 333 -3.39 15.71 1.08
C TRP A 333 -2.37 16.37 0.15
N GLY A 334 -1.38 15.60 -0.27
CA GLY A 334 -0.59 15.88 -1.47
C GLY A 334 -1.24 15.24 -2.71
N PHE A 335 -0.77 15.61 -3.90
CA PHE A 335 -1.27 15.06 -5.16
C PHE A 335 -0.15 14.74 -6.13
N ARG A 336 -0.22 13.55 -6.75
CA ARG A 336 0.63 13.13 -7.87
C ARG A 336 -0.20 13.05 -9.16
N PRO A 337 0.37 13.36 -10.34
CA PRO A 337 -0.33 13.11 -11.60
C PRO A 337 -0.74 11.63 -11.73
N GLY A 338 -1.95 11.38 -12.23
CA GLY A 338 -2.44 10.04 -12.52
C GLY A 338 -2.19 9.60 -13.96
N ARG A 339 -2.69 8.40 -14.29
CA ARG A 339 -2.49 7.76 -15.60
C ARG A 339 -3.35 8.37 -16.71
N VAL A 340 -4.36 9.17 -16.37
CA VAL A 340 -5.25 9.84 -17.32
C VAL A 340 -5.07 11.36 -17.24
N PRO A 341 -5.27 12.09 -18.36
CA PRO A 341 -5.32 13.55 -18.33
C PRO A 341 -6.31 14.06 -17.29
N GLU A 342 -5.97 15.13 -16.57
CA GLU A 342 -6.77 15.70 -15.47
C GLU A 342 -7.00 14.75 -14.27
N GLY A 343 -6.41 13.56 -14.27
CA GLY A 343 -6.43 12.62 -13.16
C GLY A 343 -5.28 12.87 -12.18
N TRP A 344 -5.57 12.76 -10.89
CA TRP A 344 -4.63 12.93 -9.79
C TRP A 344 -4.79 11.82 -8.76
N HIS A 345 -3.70 11.42 -8.13
CA HIS A 345 -3.70 10.52 -6.98
C HIS A 345 -3.46 11.31 -5.70
N ALA A 346 -4.34 11.17 -4.72
CA ALA A 346 -4.17 11.74 -3.39
C ALA A 346 -3.15 10.93 -2.58
N VAL A 347 -2.27 11.62 -1.89
CA VAL A 347 -1.31 11.04 -0.95
C VAL A 347 -1.48 11.67 0.42
N SER A 348 -1.39 10.85 1.46
CA SER A 348 -1.43 11.29 2.86
C SER A 348 -0.21 12.15 3.22
N GLY A 349 -0.26 12.79 4.38
CA GLY A 349 0.84 13.66 4.87
C GLY A 349 2.18 12.93 5.07
N SER A 350 2.19 11.60 5.20
CA SER A 350 3.42 10.79 5.23
C SER A 350 4.03 10.53 3.85
N GLY A 351 3.29 10.85 2.77
CA GLY A 351 3.66 10.49 1.39
C GLY A 351 3.17 9.10 0.94
N ASP A 352 2.51 8.34 1.82
CA ASP A 352 1.81 7.10 1.44
C ASP A 352 0.51 7.41 0.69
N ASP A 353 0.01 6.45 -0.08
CA ASP A 353 -1.38 6.49 -0.57
C ASP A 353 -2.36 6.59 0.60
N THR A 354 -3.49 7.26 0.36
CA THR A 354 -4.63 7.27 1.27
C THR A 354 -5.24 5.87 1.39
N SER A 355 -6.02 5.63 2.45
CA SER A 355 -6.77 4.39 2.63
C SER A 355 -8.29 4.64 2.66
N PRO A 356 -9.07 4.15 1.67
CA PRO A 356 -8.64 3.49 0.44
C PRO A 356 -7.86 4.47 -0.46
N ALA A 357 -7.19 3.92 -1.48
CA ALA A 357 -6.52 4.75 -2.47
C ALA A 357 -7.54 5.69 -3.14
N THR A 358 -7.23 6.98 -3.21
CA THR A 358 -8.17 8.00 -3.68
C THR A 358 -7.61 8.71 -4.91
N GLY A 359 -8.37 8.66 -5.99
CA GLY A 359 -8.19 9.44 -7.19
C GLY A 359 -9.07 10.69 -7.19
N LEU A 360 -8.64 11.69 -7.95
CA LEU A 360 -9.37 12.92 -8.19
C LEU A 360 -9.33 13.22 -9.68
N LEU A 361 -10.50 13.40 -10.28
CA LEU A 361 -10.67 13.63 -11.72
C LEU A 361 -11.39 14.96 -11.97
N GLY A 362 -10.75 15.85 -12.74
CA GLY A 362 -11.33 17.12 -13.17
C GLY A 362 -12.18 17.01 -14.44
N GLY A 363 -13.03 18.00 -14.68
CA GLY A 363 -13.82 18.13 -15.90
C GLY A 363 -15.15 17.38 -15.91
N ALA A 364 -15.62 16.91 -14.74
CA ALA A 364 -16.95 16.31 -14.63
C ALA A 364 -18.07 17.37 -14.68
N ASP A 365 -19.22 17.02 -15.25
CA ASP A 365 -20.39 17.91 -15.31
C ASP A 365 -20.96 18.23 -13.91
N ALA A 366 -20.82 17.28 -12.99
CA ALA A 366 -21.27 17.39 -11.61
C ALA A 366 -20.29 16.71 -10.67
N ALA A 367 -20.20 17.21 -9.44
CA ALA A 367 -19.32 16.64 -8.42
C ALA A 367 -19.91 15.34 -7.87
N SER A 368 -19.11 14.27 -7.79
CA SER A 368 -19.53 12.97 -7.29
C SER A 368 -18.38 12.16 -6.69
N VAL A 369 -18.72 11.15 -5.90
CA VAL A 369 -17.75 10.19 -5.34
C VAL A 369 -18.13 8.79 -5.81
N VAL A 370 -17.29 8.21 -6.67
CA VAL A 370 -17.50 6.91 -7.30
C VAL A 370 -16.62 5.87 -6.61
N PRO A 371 -17.21 4.94 -5.84
CA PRO A 371 -16.48 3.89 -5.14
C PRO A 371 -16.14 2.72 -6.07
N MET A 372 -15.04 2.04 -5.79
CA MET A 372 -14.67 0.77 -6.40
C MET A 372 -14.58 -0.33 -5.35
N PHE A 373 -15.21 -1.47 -5.62
CA PHE A 373 -15.27 -2.62 -4.71
C PHE A 373 -14.57 -3.84 -5.28
N VAL A 374 -13.90 -4.61 -4.42
CA VAL A 374 -13.27 -5.88 -4.84
C VAL A 374 -14.33 -6.97 -4.96
N VAL A 375 -14.24 -7.77 -6.02
CA VAL A 375 -15.07 -8.97 -6.24
C VAL A 375 -14.20 -10.16 -6.67
N ASP A 376 -14.63 -11.38 -6.34
CA ASP A 376 -13.92 -12.61 -6.75
C ASP A 376 -14.04 -12.88 -8.26
N ASP A 377 -15.14 -12.43 -8.88
CA ASP A 377 -15.44 -12.62 -10.29
C ASP A 377 -16.23 -11.42 -10.84
N VAL A 378 -15.58 -10.64 -11.71
CA VAL A 378 -16.16 -9.43 -12.31
C VAL A 378 -17.31 -9.77 -13.26
N ALA A 379 -17.22 -10.87 -14.01
CA ALA A 379 -18.29 -11.25 -14.94
C ALA A 379 -19.55 -11.68 -14.17
N ALA A 380 -19.38 -12.43 -13.08
CA ALA A 380 -20.49 -12.78 -12.20
C ALA A 380 -21.11 -11.54 -11.52
N ALA A 381 -20.28 -10.61 -11.04
CA ALA A 381 -20.76 -9.36 -10.45
C ALA A 381 -21.53 -8.50 -11.47
N VAL A 382 -21.03 -8.37 -12.70
CA VAL A 382 -21.73 -7.67 -13.80
C VAL A 382 -23.07 -8.31 -14.12
N ALA A 383 -23.15 -9.64 -14.16
CA ALA A 383 -24.43 -10.34 -14.33
C ALA A 383 -25.39 -10.03 -13.18
N ALA A 384 -24.92 -10.10 -11.93
CA ALA A 384 -25.72 -9.77 -10.75
C ALA A 384 -26.22 -8.31 -10.75
N VAL A 385 -25.40 -7.36 -11.22
CA VAL A 385 -25.81 -5.95 -11.39
C VAL A 385 -26.97 -5.83 -12.37
N ARG A 386 -26.86 -6.47 -13.54
CA ARG A 386 -27.89 -6.46 -14.58
C ARG A 386 -29.19 -7.14 -14.10
N ASP A 387 -29.07 -8.27 -13.40
CA ASP A 387 -30.20 -9.02 -12.84
C ASP A 387 -30.91 -8.24 -11.72
N ALA A 388 -30.17 -7.46 -10.93
CA ALA A 388 -30.70 -6.61 -9.86
C ALA A 388 -31.29 -5.27 -10.38
N GLY A 389 -31.31 -5.03 -11.70
CA GLY A 389 -31.92 -3.85 -12.30
C GLY A 389 -30.97 -2.67 -12.51
N GLY A 390 -29.67 -2.85 -12.30
CA GLY A 390 -28.63 -1.87 -12.64
C GLY A 390 -28.13 -2.03 -14.08
N THR A 391 -27.14 -1.20 -14.44
CA THR A 391 -26.42 -1.32 -15.71
C THR A 391 -24.93 -1.49 -15.46
N ALA A 392 -24.23 -2.14 -16.39
CA ALA A 392 -22.79 -2.34 -16.28
C ALA A 392 -22.15 -2.48 -17.66
N ASP A 393 -20.97 -1.88 -17.80
CA ASP A 393 -20.08 -2.09 -18.93
C ASP A 393 -19.60 -3.55 -18.97
N ASP A 394 -19.04 -3.96 -20.11
CA ASP A 394 -18.42 -5.28 -20.19
C ASP A 394 -17.08 -5.30 -19.42
N PRO A 395 -16.73 -6.42 -18.75
CA PRO A 395 -15.47 -6.53 -18.04
C PRO A 395 -14.26 -6.24 -18.96
N ALA A 396 -13.36 -5.38 -18.50
CA ALA A 396 -12.15 -5.00 -19.22
C ALA A 396 -10.93 -5.05 -18.30
N ASP A 397 -9.80 -5.51 -18.82
CA ASP A 397 -8.52 -5.42 -18.14
C ASP A 397 -7.95 -4.01 -18.33
N ALA A 398 -7.84 -3.27 -17.22
CA ALA A 398 -7.37 -1.89 -17.21
C ALA A 398 -5.87 -1.78 -16.85
N GLY A 399 -5.14 -2.91 -16.82
CA GLY A 399 -3.72 -2.99 -16.48
C GLY A 399 -3.42 -3.03 -14.98
N TYR A 400 -4.44 -2.84 -14.13
CA TYR A 400 -4.37 -3.05 -12.68
C TYR A 400 -5.27 -4.19 -12.21
N GLY A 401 -5.99 -4.85 -13.13
CA GLY A 401 -7.01 -5.85 -12.82
C GLY A 401 -8.15 -5.80 -13.82
N VAL A 402 -8.98 -6.85 -13.81
CA VAL A 402 -10.24 -6.87 -14.56
C VAL A 402 -11.23 -6.01 -13.79
N SER A 403 -11.89 -5.06 -14.45
CA SER A 403 -12.88 -4.18 -13.83
C SER A 403 -14.05 -3.88 -14.76
N ALA A 404 -15.15 -3.40 -14.17
CA ALA A 404 -16.30 -2.91 -14.91
C ALA A 404 -16.93 -1.72 -14.18
N ARG A 405 -17.33 -0.69 -14.93
CA ARG A 405 -18.14 0.41 -14.40
C ARG A 405 -19.59 -0.04 -14.36
N CYS A 406 -20.24 0.24 -13.25
CA CYS A 406 -21.62 -0.12 -12.97
C CYS A 406 -22.43 1.11 -12.57
N THR A 407 -23.73 1.03 -12.77
CA THR A 407 -24.73 1.93 -12.20
C THR A 407 -25.74 1.08 -11.45
N ASP A 408 -26.05 1.43 -10.21
CA ASP A 408 -27.06 0.69 -9.45
C ASP A 408 -28.50 0.98 -9.90
N ASP A 409 -29.45 0.30 -9.28
CA ASP A 409 -30.88 0.42 -9.54
C ASP A 409 -31.47 1.81 -9.19
N GLN A 410 -30.65 2.72 -8.67
CA GLN A 410 -31.00 4.08 -8.28
C GLN A 410 -30.17 5.15 -9.02
N GLY A 411 -29.36 4.74 -10.00
CA GLY A 411 -28.60 5.66 -10.85
C GLY A 411 -27.23 6.07 -10.31
N ALA A 412 -26.75 5.45 -9.23
CA ALA A 412 -25.44 5.79 -8.68
C ALA A 412 -24.34 4.92 -9.28
N ALA A 413 -23.27 5.57 -9.74
CA ALA A 413 -22.11 4.89 -10.31
C ALA A 413 -21.23 4.24 -9.24
N PHE A 414 -20.65 3.10 -9.58
CA PHE A 414 -19.60 2.42 -8.83
C PHE A 414 -18.78 1.54 -9.77
N TRP A 415 -17.66 1.02 -9.29
CA TRP A 415 -16.85 0.04 -10.02
C TRP A 415 -16.77 -1.27 -9.24
N VAL A 416 -16.61 -2.37 -9.97
CA VAL A 416 -16.16 -3.65 -9.42
C VAL A 416 -14.82 -4.00 -10.04
N VAL A 417 -13.92 -4.59 -9.25
CA VAL A 417 -12.58 -4.97 -9.69
C VAL A 417 -12.15 -6.32 -9.11
N ARG A 418 -11.37 -7.06 -9.89
CA ARG A 418 -10.55 -8.17 -9.42
C ARG A 418 -9.10 -7.90 -9.83
N TYR A 419 -8.22 -7.84 -8.83
CA TYR A 419 -6.78 -7.65 -9.00
C TYR A 419 -6.06 -8.89 -9.53
#